data_AF-A0AAU8RZ41-F1
#
_entry.id   AF-A0AAU8RZ41-F1
#
_cell.length_a   1.000
_cell.length_b   1.000
_cell.length_c   1.000
_cell.angle_alpha   90.00
_cell.angle_beta   90.00
_cell.angle_gamma   90.00
#
_symmetry.space_group_name_H-M   'P 1'
#
loop_
_entity.id
_entity.type
_entity.pdbx_description
1 polymer ?
#
loop_
_entity_poly.entity_id
_entity_poly.type
_entity_poly.pdbx_seq_one_letter_code
_entity_poly.pdbx_strand_id
1 'polypeptide(L)'
;MGFNLSGIAINKNFEADFDYLQEKLGWNLEKQSEIDFETASSNWKDEGICDVYFSEQGTLLFISMDRCTESFSIENQNVLTFALSETSMAFNIIYTENCIEKRSIMQVEDHRMHDEGEKLAVESTSEDPSEIIWNQMGVVLGKPFWDIAPDAKATRYIFSISKTQLKKEAKSTKSEITVPKDGKITYESESDQGSIKTKKQAPNPIKTPATEKKWWEFWK
;
A
#
# COMPACT_ATOMS: atom_id res chain seq x y z
N MET A 1 11.66 -10.32 -8.07
CA MET A 1 10.31 -10.31 -7.46
C MET A 1 10.22 -8.99 -6.72
N GLY A 2 9.13 -8.23 -6.90
CA GLY A 2 8.99 -6.92 -6.27
C GLY A 2 8.14 -6.98 -5.00
N PHE A 3 8.28 -6.00 -4.13
CA PHE A 3 7.42 -5.79 -2.97
C PHE A 3 6.07 -5.21 -3.39
N ASN A 4 5.01 -5.71 -2.76
CA ASN A 4 3.63 -5.26 -2.92
C ASN A 4 2.99 -5.11 -1.55
N LEU A 5 3.27 -3.98 -0.89
CA LEU A 5 2.92 -3.72 0.49
C LEU A 5 2.13 -2.42 0.60
N SER A 6 1.12 -2.40 1.46
CA SER A 6 0.35 -1.20 1.75
C SER A 6 -0.07 -1.19 3.20
N GLY A 7 -0.22 0.01 3.74
CA GLY A 7 -0.46 0.13 5.15
C GLY A 7 -0.46 1.55 5.68
N ILE A 8 -0.46 1.59 7.01
CA ILE A 8 -0.38 2.80 7.80
C ILE A 8 0.69 2.57 8.87
N ALA A 9 1.68 3.46 8.93
CA ALA A 9 2.61 3.55 10.05
C ALA A 9 2.23 4.75 10.92
N ILE A 10 2.26 4.58 12.24
CA ILE A 10 1.90 5.62 13.20
C ILE A 10 2.98 5.71 14.27
N ASN A 11 3.40 6.92 14.64
CA ASN A 11 4.45 7.19 15.63
C ASN A 11 4.00 7.05 17.10
N LYS A 12 3.13 6.07 17.35
CA LYS A 12 2.74 5.65 18.70
C LYS A 12 2.42 4.17 18.71
N ASN A 13 2.89 3.46 19.73
CA ASN A 13 2.46 2.10 20.00
C ASN A 13 1.04 2.11 20.60
N PHE A 14 0.09 1.50 19.89
CA PHE A 14 -1.32 1.40 20.26
C PHE A 14 -1.73 0.04 20.84
N GLU A 15 -0.78 -0.81 21.28
CA GLU A 15 -1.09 -2.17 21.75
C GLU A 15 -2.04 -2.15 22.96
N ALA A 16 -1.87 -1.17 23.86
CA ALA A 16 -2.70 -1.02 25.05
C ALA A 16 -4.02 -0.24 24.80
N ASP A 17 -4.09 0.55 23.74
CA ASP A 17 -5.21 1.44 23.38
C ASP A 17 -5.70 1.23 21.94
N PHE A 18 -5.68 -0.03 21.49
CA PHE A 18 -6.05 -0.38 20.11
C PHE A 18 -7.53 -0.07 19.79
N ASP A 19 -8.42 -0.12 20.77
CA ASP A 19 -9.82 0.28 20.60
C ASP A 19 -9.96 1.77 20.25
N TYR A 20 -9.12 2.63 20.84
CA TYR A 20 -9.07 4.05 20.49
C TYR A 20 -8.56 4.27 19.06
N LEU A 21 -7.55 3.51 18.64
CA LEU A 21 -7.05 3.56 17.27
C LEU A 21 -8.14 3.20 16.26
N GLN A 22 -8.88 2.11 16.52
CA GLN A 22 -10.00 1.69 15.69
C GLN A 22 -11.08 2.77 15.58
N GLU A 23 -11.46 3.40 16.71
CA GLU A 23 -12.45 4.49 16.73
C GLU A 23 -11.99 5.67 15.85
N LYS A 24 -10.72 6.08 15.98
CA LYS A 24 -10.16 7.20 15.21
C LYS A 24 -10.06 6.92 13.71
N LEU A 25 -9.79 5.67 13.34
CA LEU A 25 -9.80 5.24 11.94
C LEU A 25 -11.23 4.99 11.41
N GLY A 26 -12.24 4.99 12.29
CA GLY A 26 -13.62 4.64 11.94
C GLY A 26 -13.78 3.17 11.55
N TRP A 27 -12.92 2.30 12.08
CA TRP A 27 -12.87 0.88 11.77
C TRP A 27 -13.50 0.04 12.88
N ASN A 28 -13.89 -1.18 12.51
CA ASN A 28 -14.35 -2.19 13.44
C ASN A 28 -13.60 -3.48 13.11
N LEU A 29 -12.60 -3.82 13.93
CA LEU A 29 -11.69 -4.92 13.70
C LEU A 29 -11.91 -6.01 14.75
N GLU A 30 -12.14 -7.24 14.29
CA GLU A 30 -12.21 -8.41 15.15
C GLU A 30 -10.87 -9.14 15.13
N LYS A 31 -10.27 -9.36 16.32
CA LYS A 31 -9.04 -10.12 16.46
C LYS A 31 -9.28 -11.57 16.03
N GLN A 32 -8.51 -12.05 15.07
CA GLN A 32 -8.60 -13.42 14.56
C GLN A 32 -7.52 -14.32 15.17
N SER A 33 -6.25 -13.95 15.04
CA SER A 33 -5.12 -14.81 15.44
C SER A 33 -3.84 -14.02 15.66
N GLU A 34 -2.90 -14.61 16.39
CA GLU A 34 -1.51 -14.15 16.46
C GLU A 34 -0.73 -14.79 15.31
N ILE A 35 0.07 -13.98 14.61
CA ILE A 35 0.89 -14.38 13.46
C ILE A 35 2.30 -13.79 13.63
N ASP A 36 3.24 -14.18 12.79
CA ASP A 36 4.56 -13.54 12.72
C ASP A 36 4.55 -12.33 11.77
N PHE A 37 5.56 -11.47 11.93
CA PHE A 37 5.74 -10.26 11.13
C PHE A 37 5.97 -10.58 9.67
N GLU A 38 6.62 -11.71 9.41
CA GLU A 38 6.72 -12.31 8.08
C GLU A 38 5.30 -12.44 7.48
N THR A 39 4.43 -13.29 8.01
CA THR A 39 3.06 -13.45 7.50
C THR A 39 2.27 -12.13 7.43
N ALA A 40 2.49 -11.21 8.38
CA ALA A 40 1.84 -9.90 8.38
C ALA A 40 2.27 -9.02 7.19
N SER A 41 3.56 -9.01 6.84
CA SER A 41 4.16 -8.20 5.77
C SER A 41 4.17 -8.88 4.39
N SER A 42 3.45 -9.99 4.25
CA SER A 42 3.30 -10.69 2.97
C SER A 42 2.78 -9.78 1.86
N ASN A 43 3.28 -9.98 0.64
CA ASN A 43 2.79 -9.28 -0.55
C ASN A 43 1.28 -9.45 -0.72
N TRP A 44 0.60 -8.37 -1.11
CA TRP A 44 -0.85 -8.30 -1.37
C TRP A 44 -1.71 -8.67 -0.16
N LYS A 45 -2.24 -7.66 0.52
CA LYS A 45 -3.21 -7.87 1.59
C LYS A 45 -4.64 -7.90 1.05
N ASP A 46 -5.40 -8.91 1.45
CA ASP A 46 -6.82 -9.02 1.11
C ASP A 46 -7.64 -7.87 1.73
N GLU A 47 -8.70 -7.42 1.04
CA GLU A 47 -9.54 -6.27 1.43
C GLU A 47 -10.16 -6.35 2.84
N GLY A 48 -10.35 -7.57 3.33
CA GLY A 48 -10.97 -7.88 4.62
C GLY A 48 -9.98 -8.08 5.77
N ILE A 49 -8.67 -8.05 5.51
CA ILE A 49 -7.64 -8.34 6.52
C ILE A 49 -6.92 -7.04 6.93
N CYS A 50 -6.67 -6.92 8.23
CA CYS A 50 -5.77 -5.93 8.80
C CYS A 50 -4.77 -6.64 9.70
N ASP A 51 -3.51 -6.72 9.28
CA ASP A 51 -2.45 -7.29 10.12
C ASP A 51 -1.70 -6.17 10.83
N VAL A 52 -1.53 -6.28 12.14
CA VAL A 52 -0.99 -5.21 12.97
C VAL A 52 0.27 -5.68 13.67
N TYR A 53 1.33 -4.88 13.54
CA TYR A 53 2.57 -5.02 14.29
C TYR A 53 2.76 -3.81 15.21
N PHE A 54 3.11 -4.09 16.46
CA PHE A 54 3.41 -3.07 17.46
C PHE A 54 4.91 -3.08 17.73
N SER A 55 5.57 -1.96 17.47
CA SER A 55 6.96 -1.71 17.86
C SER A 55 7.00 -0.96 19.19
N GLU A 56 8.17 -0.75 19.77
CA GLU A 56 8.30 0.03 21.01
C GLU A 56 7.76 1.47 20.87
N GLN A 57 7.89 2.10 19.70
CA GLN A 57 7.58 3.52 19.49
C GLN A 57 6.38 3.75 18.57
N GLY A 58 6.01 2.76 17.75
CA GLY A 58 5.02 2.92 16.69
C GLY A 58 4.15 1.69 16.44
N THR A 59 3.10 1.90 15.66
CA THR A 59 2.18 0.86 15.20
C THR A 59 2.22 0.80 13.67
N LEU A 60 2.31 -0.39 13.10
CA LEU A 60 2.27 -0.64 11.67
C LEU A 60 1.05 -1.52 11.36
N LEU A 61 0.18 -1.04 10.48
CA LEU A 61 -1.01 -1.75 10.02
C LEU A 61 -0.85 -2.07 8.54
N PHE A 62 -0.98 -3.34 8.18
CA PHE A 62 -1.02 -3.80 6.79
C PHE A 62 -2.46 -4.03 6.37
N ILE A 63 -2.87 -3.31 5.32
CA ILE A 63 -4.22 -3.34 4.75
C ILE A 63 -4.13 -3.38 3.22
N SER A 64 -5.25 -3.64 2.53
CA SER A 64 -5.27 -3.67 1.06
C SER A 64 -4.87 -2.33 0.44
N MET A 65 -4.24 -2.36 -0.74
CA MET A 65 -3.77 -1.16 -1.44
C MET A 65 -4.90 -0.17 -1.73
N ASP A 66 -6.08 -0.67 -2.04
CA ASP A 66 -7.26 0.15 -2.33
C ASP A 66 -7.69 1.01 -1.14
N ARG A 67 -7.38 0.60 0.09
CA ARG A 67 -7.64 1.42 1.28
C ARG A 67 -6.62 2.52 1.49
N CYS A 68 -5.46 2.43 0.85
CA CYS A 68 -4.34 3.37 0.98
C CYS A 68 -4.32 4.42 -0.13
N THR A 69 -5.42 4.61 -0.88
CA THR A 69 -5.53 5.69 -1.88
C THR A 69 -5.79 7.05 -1.24
N GLU A 70 -6.41 7.07 -0.06
CA GLU A 70 -6.73 8.27 0.71
C GLU A 70 -5.84 8.38 1.96
N SER A 71 -5.77 9.56 2.55
CA SER A 71 -4.97 9.80 3.74
C SER A 71 -5.68 9.38 5.02
N PHE A 72 -4.95 8.69 5.90
CA PHE A 72 -5.37 8.51 7.29
C PHE A 72 -4.64 9.51 8.18
N SER A 73 -5.34 10.00 9.19
CA SER A 73 -4.75 10.90 10.17
C SER A 73 -5.36 10.70 11.56
N ILE A 74 -4.53 10.94 12.57
CA ILE A 74 -4.88 10.75 13.98
C ILE A 74 -4.36 11.97 14.75
N GLU A 75 -5.18 12.49 15.65
CA GLU A 75 -4.88 13.67 16.44
C GLU A 75 -3.62 13.46 17.31
N ASN A 76 -2.74 14.45 17.33
CA ASN A 76 -1.44 14.44 18.02
C ASN A 76 -0.48 13.33 17.58
N GLN A 77 -0.70 12.71 16.42
CA GLN A 77 0.18 11.68 15.86
C GLN A 77 0.68 12.07 14.47
N ASN A 78 1.78 11.46 14.08
CA ASN A 78 2.32 11.47 12.74
C ASN A 78 1.97 10.13 12.09
N VAL A 79 1.35 10.20 10.91
CA VAL A 79 0.82 9.02 10.21
C VAL A 79 1.36 9.02 8.80
N LEU A 80 2.01 7.91 8.43
CA LEU A 80 2.36 7.60 7.05
C LEU A 80 1.36 6.59 6.52
N THR A 81 0.54 7.00 5.56
CA THR A 81 -0.24 6.08 4.71
C THR A 81 0.58 5.77 3.47
N PHE A 82 0.72 4.49 3.12
CA PHE A 82 1.55 4.09 2.00
C PHE A 82 0.93 2.95 1.19
N ALA A 83 1.19 2.98 -0.12
CA ALA A 83 1.04 1.85 -1.02
C ALA A 83 2.32 1.74 -1.85
N LEU A 84 2.92 0.55 -1.89
CA LEU A 84 4.17 0.25 -2.56
C LEU A 84 3.94 -0.98 -3.42
N SER A 85 3.89 -0.81 -4.73
CA SER A 85 3.83 -1.89 -5.71
C SER A 85 4.98 -1.77 -6.70
N GLU A 86 6.08 -2.45 -6.43
CA GLU A 86 7.22 -2.49 -7.35
C GLU A 86 6.89 -3.22 -8.65
N THR A 87 5.98 -4.21 -8.60
CA THR A 87 5.58 -4.96 -9.80
C THR A 87 4.79 -4.10 -10.79
N SER A 88 3.99 -3.17 -10.27
CA SER A 88 3.18 -2.25 -11.08
C SER A 88 3.82 -0.86 -11.18
N MET A 89 4.99 -0.66 -10.56
CA MET A 89 5.65 0.64 -10.39
C MET A 89 4.68 1.72 -9.86
N ALA A 90 3.79 1.33 -8.93
CA ALA A 90 2.77 2.20 -8.36
C ALA A 90 3.08 2.48 -6.89
N PHE A 91 3.22 3.75 -6.55
CA PHE A 91 3.60 4.21 -5.24
C PHE A 91 2.66 5.33 -4.79
N ASN A 92 2.15 5.22 -3.57
CA ASN A 92 1.42 6.28 -2.90
C ASN A 92 2.06 6.54 -1.54
N ILE A 93 2.35 7.80 -1.25
CA ILE A 93 2.94 8.26 0.01
C ILE A 93 2.07 9.41 0.46
N ILE A 94 1.40 9.28 1.60
CA ILE A 94 0.72 10.39 2.23
C ILE A 94 1.15 10.48 3.68
N TYR A 95 1.76 11.59 4.06
CA TYR A 95 2.24 11.83 5.40
C TYR A 95 1.47 12.98 6.04
N THR A 96 0.89 12.69 7.20
CA THR A 96 0.12 13.65 7.99
C THR A 96 0.76 13.85 9.36
N GLU A 97 0.71 15.09 9.85
CA GLU A 97 1.13 15.46 11.20
C GLU A 97 -0.03 16.17 11.89
N ASN A 98 -0.50 15.60 13.01
CA ASN A 98 -1.61 16.15 13.78
C ASN A 98 -2.83 16.51 12.91
N CYS A 99 -3.29 15.55 12.11
CA CYS A 99 -4.42 15.70 11.17
C CYS A 99 -4.21 16.68 10.01
N ILE A 100 -2.98 17.18 9.79
CA ILE A 100 -2.66 18.05 8.67
C ILE A 100 -1.79 17.26 7.69
N GLU A 101 -2.24 17.15 6.45
CA GLU A 101 -1.41 16.59 5.37
C GLU A 101 -0.20 17.48 5.09
N LYS A 102 0.99 16.91 5.24
CA LYS A 102 2.26 17.61 5.07
C LYS A 102 2.93 17.29 3.75
N ARG A 103 2.76 16.05 3.27
CA ARG A 103 3.34 15.56 2.03
C ARG A 103 2.42 14.54 1.40
N SER A 104 2.24 14.64 0.09
CA SER A 104 1.54 13.65 -0.72
C SER A 104 2.28 13.44 -2.04
N ILE A 105 2.59 12.19 -2.35
CA ILE A 105 3.25 11.77 -3.60
C ILE A 105 2.49 10.55 -4.13
N MET A 106 2.03 10.65 -5.38
CA MET A 106 1.47 9.52 -6.12
C MET A 106 2.23 9.37 -7.42
N GLN A 107 2.81 8.19 -7.64
CA GLN A 107 3.54 7.84 -8.85
C GLN A 107 3.02 6.52 -9.40
N VAL A 108 2.81 6.46 -10.70
CA VAL A 108 2.45 5.24 -11.43
C VAL A 108 3.37 5.15 -12.63
N GLU A 109 4.08 4.01 -12.75
CA GLU A 109 5.19 3.85 -13.68
C GLU A 109 6.24 4.96 -13.43
N ASP A 110 6.66 5.65 -14.49
CA ASP A 110 7.60 6.76 -14.43
C ASP A 110 6.91 8.13 -14.32
N HIS A 111 5.59 8.17 -14.09
CA HIS A 111 4.80 9.39 -14.05
C HIS A 111 4.38 9.75 -12.63
N ARG A 112 4.92 10.85 -12.11
CA ARG A 112 4.48 11.44 -10.85
C ARG A 112 3.19 12.22 -11.08
N MET A 113 2.07 11.59 -10.72
CA MET A 113 0.71 12.11 -10.90
C MET A 113 0.37 13.18 -9.85
N HIS A 114 0.95 13.06 -8.66
CA HIS A 114 0.76 13.98 -7.56
C HIS A 114 2.08 14.21 -6.81
N ASP A 115 2.37 15.46 -6.48
CA ASP A 115 3.59 15.88 -5.79
C ASP A 115 3.30 17.19 -5.04
N GLU A 116 2.75 17.07 -3.83
CA GLU A 116 2.26 18.21 -3.04
C GLU A 116 2.83 18.20 -1.62
N GLY A 117 2.90 19.39 -1.01
CA GLY A 117 3.38 19.58 0.36
C GLY A 117 4.88 19.85 0.49
N GLU A 118 5.36 19.89 1.73
CA GLU A 118 6.75 20.16 2.07
C GLU A 118 7.55 18.85 2.02
N LYS A 119 8.69 18.86 1.30
CA LYS A 119 9.55 17.69 1.16
C LYS A 119 9.95 17.13 2.53
N LEU A 120 9.82 15.81 2.68
CA LEU A 120 10.27 15.10 3.86
C LEU A 120 11.80 15.09 3.92
N ALA A 121 12.36 15.03 5.13
CA ALA A 121 13.81 14.97 5.30
C ALA A 121 14.46 13.79 4.55
N VAL A 122 13.76 12.66 4.47
CA VAL A 122 14.21 11.44 3.76
C VAL A 122 14.36 11.65 2.26
N GLU A 123 13.59 12.56 1.65
CA GLU A 123 13.66 12.87 0.21
C GLU A 123 14.98 13.55 -0.18
N SER A 124 15.77 14.05 0.78
CA SER A 124 17.11 14.59 0.51
C SER A 124 18.13 13.50 0.19
N THR A 125 17.83 12.24 0.54
CA THR A 125 18.74 11.09 0.39
C THR A 125 18.37 10.18 -0.79
N SER A 126 17.10 10.18 -1.19
CA SER A 126 16.61 9.42 -2.35
C SER A 126 15.40 10.11 -2.96
N GLU A 127 15.35 10.14 -4.30
CA GLU A 127 14.18 10.61 -5.05
C GLU A 127 13.22 9.46 -5.40
N ASP A 128 13.65 8.21 -5.19
CA ASP A 128 12.86 7.02 -5.49
C ASP A 128 11.72 6.84 -4.47
N PRO A 129 10.45 6.74 -4.91
CA PRO A 129 9.31 6.62 -4.00
C PRO A 129 9.36 5.40 -3.09
N SER A 130 9.89 4.27 -3.56
CA SER A 130 9.99 3.06 -2.74
C SER A 130 10.94 3.28 -1.56
N GLU A 131 12.11 3.89 -1.83
CA GLU A 131 13.07 4.27 -0.81
C GLU A 131 12.51 5.33 0.15
N ILE A 132 11.74 6.30 -0.36
CA ILE A 132 11.05 7.28 0.48
C ILE A 132 10.07 6.59 1.44
N ILE A 133 9.28 5.62 0.96
CA ILE A 133 8.35 4.84 1.81
C ILE A 133 9.12 4.12 2.92
N TRP A 134 10.17 3.38 2.58
CA TRP A 134 10.94 2.61 3.56
C TRP A 134 11.60 3.49 4.61
N ASN A 135 12.25 4.57 4.17
CA ASN A 135 12.94 5.49 5.07
C ASN A 135 11.95 6.24 5.95
N GLN A 136 10.84 6.74 5.40
CA GLN A 136 9.82 7.44 6.18
C GLN A 136 9.13 6.50 7.17
N MET A 137 8.88 5.25 6.79
CA MET A 137 8.35 4.23 7.71
C MET A 137 9.30 4.01 8.87
N GLY A 138 10.61 3.96 8.61
CA GLY A 138 11.63 3.87 9.65
C GLY A 138 11.61 5.05 10.63
N VAL A 139 11.44 6.27 10.12
CA VAL A 139 11.30 7.49 10.95
C VAL A 139 10.05 7.40 11.83
N VAL A 140 8.91 7.00 11.27
CA VAL A 140 7.64 6.94 12.00
C VAL A 140 7.64 5.83 13.05
N LEU A 141 8.21 4.66 12.76
CA LEU A 141 8.26 3.53 13.70
C LEU A 141 9.40 3.62 14.71
N GLY A 142 10.34 4.55 14.51
CA GLY A 142 11.55 4.70 15.34
C GLY A 142 12.60 3.60 15.11
N LYS A 143 12.41 2.72 14.12
CA LYS A 143 13.38 1.72 13.67
C LYS A 143 13.15 1.34 12.21
N PRO A 144 14.20 1.00 11.44
CA PRO A 144 14.05 0.52 10.07
C PRO A 144 13.17 -0.71 9.96
N PHE A 145 12.39 -0.82 8.88
CA PHE A 145 11.58 -2.00 8.59
C PHE A 145 12.43 -3.28 8.54
N TRP A 146 13.62 -3.18 7.94
CA TRP A 146 14.55 -4.29 7.76
C TRP A 146 15.15 -4.83 9.05
N ASP A 147 15.07 -4.07 10.14
CA ASP A 147 15.56 -4.47 11.46
C ASP A 147 14.50 -5.24 12.27
N ILE A 148 13.27 -5.35 11.76
CA ILE A 148 12.19 -6.12 12.41
C ILE A 148 12.43 -7.61 12.16
N ALA A 149 12.47 -8.38 13.24
CA ALA A 149 12.68 -9.83 13.15
C ALA A 149 11.49 -10.49 12.41
N PRO A 150 11.72 -11.46 11.49
CA PRO A 150 10.65 -12.11 10.75
C PRO A 150 9.64 -12.81 11.67
N ASP A 151 10.13 -13.40 12.76
CA ASP A 151 9.36 -14.09 13.79
C ASP A 151 8.79 -13.14 14.87
N ALA A 152 8.95 -11.82 14.71
CA ALA A 152 8.37 -10.86 15.62
C ALA A 152 6.84 -11.00 15.63
N LYS A 153 6.25 -10.83 16.81
CA LYS A 153 4.81 -10.99 16.99
C LYS A 153 4.01 -9.92 16.25
N ALA A 154 3.04 -10.36 15.46
CA ALA A 154 2.00 -9.54 14.86
C ALA A 154 0.62 -10.16 15.17
N THR A 155 -0.44 -9.40 14.92
CA THR A 155 -1.82 -9.86 15.15
C THR A 155 -2.66 -9.62 13.91
N ARG A 156 -3.36 -10.67 13.47
CA ARG A 156 -4.34 -10.58 12.40
C ARG A 156 -5.70 -10.18 12.92
N TYR A 157 -6.28 -9.18 12.29
CA TYR A 157 -7.65 -8.74 12.46
C TYR A 157 -8.43 -8.85 11.16
N ILE A 158 -9.75 -8.92 11.27
CA ILE A 158 -10.68 -8.90 10.14
C ILE A 158 -11.59 -7.67 10.27
N PHE A 159 -11.84 -6.99 9.16
CA PHE A 159 -12.85 -5.93 9.09
C PHE A 159 -14.25 -6.52 9.26
N SER A 160 -14.90 -6.19 10.37
CA SER A 160 -16.27 -6.60 10.61
C SER A 160 -17.21 -5.81 9.74
N ILE A 161 -17.95 -6.50 8.86
CA ILE A 161 -19.02 -5.88 8.08
C ILE A 161 -20.12 -5.47 9.05
N SER A 162 -20.20 -4.17 9.36
CA SER A 162 -21.38 -3.65 10.04
C SER A 162 -22.60 -3.86 9.14
N LYS A 163 -23.75 -4.26 9.72
CA LYS A 163 -25.03 -4.48 9.01
C LYS A 163 -25.48 -3.28 8.14
N THR A 164 -24.88 -2.12 8.33
CA THR A 164 -25.10 -0.88 7.58
C THR A 164 -24.48 -0.92 6.17
N GLN A 165 -23.35 -1.61 5.98
CA GLN A 165 -22.65 -1.74 4.69
C GLN A 165 -23.42 -2.67 3.71
N LEU A 166 -24.03 -3.76 4.22
CA LEU A 166 -24.89 -4.65 3.43
C LEU A 166 -26.11 -3.96 2.80
N LYS A 167 -26.57 -2.83 3.36
CA LYS A 167 -27.70 -2.06 2.80
C LYS A 167 -27.30 -1.13 1.66
N LYS A 168 -26.02 -0.75 1.53
CA LYS A 168 -25.54 0.10 0.42
C LYS A 168 -25.27 -0.72 -0.84
N GLU A 169 -24.66 -1.90 -0.71
CA GLU A 169 -24.41 -2.81 -1.85
C GLU A 169 -25.71 -3.42 -2.41
N ALA A 170 -26.67 -3.76 -1.53
CA ALA A 170 -27.98 -4.24 -1.96
C ALA A 170 -28.83 -3.17 -2.69
N LYS A 171 -28.50 -1.88 -2.55
CA LYS A 171 -29.17 -0.78 -3.28
C LYS A 171 -28.49 -0.46 -4.62
N SER A 172 -27.19 -0.74 -4.77
CA SER A 172 -26.47 -0.50 -6.03
C SER A 172 -26.74 -1.55 -7.12
N THR A 173 -27.33 -2.70 -6.75
CA THR A 173 -27.59 -3.81 -7.69
C THR A 173 -29.01 -3.77 -8.28
N LYS A 174 -29.79 -2.70 -8.04
CA LYS A 174 -31.12 -2.49 -8.63
C LYS A 174 -31.18 -1.16 -9.40
N SER A 175 -30.42 -1.06 -10.49
CA SER A 175 -30.71 -0.10 -11.57
C SER A 175 -30.83 -0.85 -12.90
N GLU A 176 -32.09 -1.05 -13.27
CA GLU A 176 -32.68 -1.26 -14.61
C GLU A 176 -31.78 -1.78 -15.74
N ILE A 177 -31.90 -3.09 -16.00
CA ILE A 177 -31.80 -3.62 -17.36
C ILE A 177 -33.05 -3.16 -18.11
N THR A 178 -32.93 -2.10 -18.90
CA THR A 178 -33.88 -1.80 -19.98
C THR A 178 -33.28 -2.30 -21.28
N VAL A 179 -33.88 -3.36 -21.83
CA VAL A 179 -33.56 -3.92 -23.15
C VAL A 179 -34.26 -3.08 -24.21
N PRO A 180 -33.56 -2.46 -25.17
CA PRO A 180 -34.17 -1.98 -26.40
C PRO A 180 -34.21 -3.10 -27.44
N LYS A 181 -35.40 -3.38 -27.96
CA LYS A 181 -35.63 -4.18 -29.17
C LYS A 181 -35.32 -3.36 -30.43
N ASP A 182 -34.81 -4.06 -31.43
CA ASP A 182 -34.79 -3.74 -32.87
C ASP A 182 -33.87 -2.61 -33.37
N GLY A 183 -32.88 -3.00 -34.17
CA GLY A 183 -32.02 -2.09 -34.94
C GLY A 183 -30.86 -2.82 -35.62
N LYS A 184 -30.97 -2.98 -36.95
CA LYS A 184 -30.15 -3.77 -37.88
C LYS A 184 -28.77 -3.12 -38.16
N ILE A 185 -27.87 -3.88 -38.82
CA ILE A 185 -26.74 -3.45 -39.70
C ILE A 185 -25.40 -3.19 -38.96
N THR A 186 -24.18 -3.61 -39.37
CA THR A 186 -23.57 -4.53 -40.36
C THR A 186 -22.11 -4.79 -39.91
N TYR A 187 -21.52 -5.88 -40.40
CA TYR A 187 -20.07 -6.11 -40.35
C TYR A 187 -19.38 -5.40 -41.51
N GLU A 188 -18.32 -4.66 -41.22
CA GLU A 188 -17.29 -4.31 -42.21
C GLU A 188 -15.92 -4.70 -41.67
N SER A 189 -15.30 -5.59 -42.41
CA SER A 189 -13.92 -6.03 -42.32
C SER A 189 -13.10 -5.22 -43.32
N GLU A 190 -12.06 -4.52 -42.89
CA GLU A 190 -10.94 -4.15 -43.77
C GLU A 190 -9.59 -4.25 -43.04
N SER A 191 -8.75 -5.07 -43.65
CA SER A 191 -7.29 -5.08 -43.64
C SER A 191 -6.70 -3.68 -43.89
N ASP A 192 -5.52 -3.35 -43.37
CA ASP A 192 -4.23 -3.78 -43.93
C ASP A 192 -3.02 -3.20 -43.16
N GLN A 193 -1.88 -3.75 -43.53
CA GLN A 193 -0.49 -3.70 -43.03
C GLN A 193 0.16 -2.35 -42.66
N GLY A 194 1.11 -2.43 -41.72
CA GLY A 194 2.18 -1.45 -41.54
C GLY A 194 3.32 -1.96 -40.64
N SER A 195 4.41 -2.45 -41.26
CA SER A 195 5.61 -2.98 -40.60
C SER A 195 6.65 -1.88 -40.28
N ILE A 196 7.28 -1.91 -39.10
CA ILE A 196 8.62 -1.34 -38.88
C ILE A 196 9.48 -2.29 -38.02
N LYS A 197 10.63 -2.70 -38.60
CA LYS A 197 11.73 -3.43 -37.97
C LYS A 197 12.84 -2.45 -37.56
N THR A 198 13.39 -2.58 -36.35
CA THR A 198 14.83 -2.44 -35.97
C THR A 198 14.92 -2.46 -34.42
N LYS A 199 15.94 -2.96 -33.71
CA LYS A 199 17.18 -3.71 -33.97
C LYS A 199 17.64 -4.24 -32.59
N LYS A 200 18.18 -5.45 -32.54
CA LYS A 200 18.83 -6.05 -31.35
C LYS A 200 20.11 -5.30 -30.97
N GLN A 201 20.36 -5.11 -29.68
CA GLN A 201 21.71 -5.10 -29.12
C GLN A 201 21.71 -5.51 -27.64
N ALA A 202 22.57 -6.46 -27.30
CA ALA A 202 23.05 -6.80 -25.96
C ALA A 202 24.35 -7.61 -26.16
N PRO A 203 25.18 -7.85 -25.13
CA PRO A 203 25.50 -7.05 -23.94
C PRO A 203 27.04 -6.92 -23.79
N ASN A 204 27.55 -6.29 -22.72
CA ASN A 204 28.73 -6.82 -22.01
C ASN A 204 28.97 -6.14 -20.65
N PRO A 205 29.69 -6.83 -19.73
CA PRO A 205 29.34 -6.88 -18.30
C PRO A 205 30.42 -6.25 -17.42
N ILE A 206 30.04 -5.59 -16.33
CA ILE A 206 31.01 -5.23 -15.28
C ILE A 206 30.40 -5.43 -13.88
N LYS A 207 30.74 -6.60 -13.33
CA LYS A 207 31.26 -6.88 -11.98
C LYS A 207 30.56 -6.26 -10.77
N THR A 208 29.79 -7.12 -10.09
CA THR A 208 29.45 -7.08 -8.66
C THR A 208 30.68 -7.36 -7.79
N PRO A 209 30.79 -6.69 -6.64
CA PRO A 209 30.74 -7.39 -5.34
C PRO A 209 29.85 -6.59 -4.37
N ALA A 210 29.23 -7.09 -3.31
CA ALA A 210 29.31 -8.35 -2.58
C ALA A 210 27.92 -8.62 -1.96
N THR A 211 27.69 -9.88 -1.62
CA THR A 211 26.52 -10.39 -0.90
C THR A 211 26.24 -9.67 0.42
N GLU A 212 25.12 -8.95 0.50
CA GLU A 212 24.34 -8.80 1.74
C GLU A 212 22.93 -9.32 1.49
N LYS A 213 22.77 -10.62 1.72
CA LYS A 213 21.45 -11.23 1.80
C LYS A 213 20.99 -11.13 3.25
N LYS A 214 19.97 -10.33 3.50
CA LYS A 214 18.72 -10.73 4.15
C LYS A 214 17.83 -9.53 4.48
N TRP A 215 16.67 -9.59 3.86
CA TRP A 215 15.35 -9.13 4.29
C TRP A 215 14.46 -10.40 4.17
N TRP A 216 15.01 -11.46 4.75
CA TRP A 216 14.71 -12.90 4.59
C TRP A 216 14.42 -13.53 3.19
N GLU A 217 14.69 -12.79 2.10
CA GLU A 217 15.05 -13.27 0.73
C GLU A 217 13.92 -13.56 -0.29
N PHE A 218 13.11 -12.55 -0.60
CA PHE A 218 12.13 -12.41 -1.73
C PHE A 218 11.12 -13.53 -1.71
N TRP A 219 10.79 -13.96 -0.49
CA TRP A 219 9.71 -14.88 -0.13
C TRP A 219 9.81 -16.30 -0.71
N LYS A 220 10.90 -16.71 -1.37
CA LYS A 220 11.00 -17.95 -2.18
C LYS A 220 9.97 -18.11 -3.30
#